data_AF-A0A132T8W9-F1
#
_entry.id   AF-A0A132T8W9-F1
#
_cell.length_a   1.000
_cell.length_b   1.000
_cell.length_c   1.000
_cell.angle_alpha   90.00
_cell.angle_beta   90.00
_cell.angle_gamma   90.00
#
_symmetry.space_group_name_H-M   'P 1'
#
loop_
_entity.id
_entity.type
_entity.pdbx_description
1 polymer ?
#
loop_
_entity_poly.entity_id
_entity_poly.type
_entity_poly.pdbx_seq_one_letter_code
_entity_poly.pdbx_strand_id
1 'polypeptide(L)'
;MEFLVPGTPEQVWQAIATGPGMSAWFTPTSVDERVGGAIEFDLGDGDISSGVVTEWQPPARFGYEERGWSGDAPPLATEVVVTSHSGDRCVVRMVQSLFTDRDDWDDEMETFETGWPGFFDVLRVYLRDHPGQSAANVFAGTGHPGDMVRAWADLSSAVGITGLDVGHRYETPPGVPSLAGTVECVHHTAEFRNVMVRLESPAPGVALVGGCLPGGRAMISVSLYLYGDTAADTAAAEAPRWRSWMAQLVHADSAAT
;
A
#
# COMPACT_ATOMS: atom_id res chain seq x y z
N MET A 1 -4.89 -5.84 14.68
CA MET A 1 -4.48 -6.93 13.75
C MET A 1 -3.19 -7.60 14.22
N GLU A 2 -3.04 -8.90 13.96
CA GLU A 2 -1.79 -9.65 14.23
C GLU A 2 -1.44 -10.51 13.01
N PHE A 3 -0.18 -10.46 12.56
CA PHE A 3 0.25 -11.20 11.37
C PHE A 3 1.73 -11.62 11.43
N LEU A 4 2.06 -12.67 10.68
CA LEU A 4 3.41 -13.22 10.58
C LEU A 4 4.15 -12.67 9.34
N VAL A 5 5.42 -12.32 9.52
CA VAL A 5 6.32 -11.87 8.46
C VAL A 5 7.68 -12.58 8.53
N PRO A 6 8.38 -12.76 7.39
CA PRO A 6 9.75 -13.25 7.39
C PRO A 6 10.75 -12.18 7.88
N GLY A 7 11.90 -12.61 8.38
CA GLY A 7 13.03 -11.76 8.75
C GLY A 7 13.27 -11.65 10.26
N THR A 8 14.44 -11.10 10.60
CA THR A 8 14.85 -10.86 11.99
C THR A 8 14.07 -9.69 12.59
N PRO A 9 13.99 -9.56 13.93
CA PRO A 9 13.35 -8.42 14.58
C PRO A 9 13.89 -7.07 14.09
N GLU A 10 15.18 -6.97 13.80
CA GLU A 10 15.82 -5.76 13.28
C GLU A 10 15.35 -5.43 11.87
N GLN A 11 15.27 -6.41 10.97
CA GLN A 11 14.78 -6.19 9.60
C GLN A 11 13.30 -5.79 9.60
N VAL A 12 12.49 -6.47 10.41
CA VAL A 12 11.06 -6.19 10.55
C VAL A 12 10.84 -4.82 11.20
N TRP A 13 11.62 -4.48 12.22
CA TRP A 13 11.61 -3.16 12.84
C TRP A 13 11.93 -2.06 11.84
N GLN A 14 13.01 -2.23 11.06
CA GLN A 14 13.39 -1.27 10.03
C GLN A 14 12.24 -1.05 9.04
N ALA A 15 11.57 -2.11 8.60
CA ALA A 15 10.43 -2.00 7.67
C ALA A 15 9.18 -1.34 8.28
N ILE A 16 8.93 -1.49 9.58
CA ILE A 16 7.66 -1.06 10.22
C ILE A 16 7.73 0.30 10.91
N ALA A 17 8.90 0.69 11.41
CA ALA A 17 9.03 1.86 12.29
C ALA A 17 9.80 3.03 11.67
N THR A 18 10.45 2.84 10.51
CA THR A 18 11.26 3.89 9.86
C THR A 18 10.57 4.43 8.62
N GLY A 19 10.80 5.71 8.29
CA GLY A 19 10.26 6.32 7.07
C GLY A 19 10.63 5.56 5.79
N PRO A 20 11.93 5.27 5.54
CA PRO A 20 12.34 4.48 4.39
C PRO A 20 11.73 3.07 4.37
N GLY A 21 11.61 2.43 5.53
CA GLY A 21 11.02 1.10 5.65
C GLY A 21 9.52 1.08 5.34
N MET A 22 8.74 1.99 5.92
CA MET A 22 7.30 2.09 5.67
C MET A 22 7.01 2.46 4.21
N SER A 23 7.83 3.35 3.63
CA SER A 23 7.77 3.72 2.21
C SER A 23 8.01 2.52 1.26
N ALA A 24 8.64 1.46 1.73
CA ALA A 24 8.92 0.28 0.90
C ALA A 24 7.69 -0.62 0.65
N TRP A 25 6.61 -0.47 1.42
CA TRP A 25 5.45 -1.36 1.31
C TRP A 25 4.08 -0.70 1.56
N PHE A 26 4.05 0.52 2.09
CA PHE A 26 2.82 1.26 2.37
C PHE A 26 2.72 2.52 1.51
N THR A 27 2.93 3.71 2.09
CA THR A 27 2.92 5.01 1.42
C THR A 27 4.22 5.76 1.70
N PRO A 28 4.60 6.78 0.92
CA PRO A 28 5.75 7.61 1.27
C PRO A 28 5.58 8.13 2.70
N THR A 29 6.54 7.80 3.55
CA THR A 29 6.45 8.05 4.98
C THR A 29 7.73 8.73 5.47
N SER A 30 7.58 9.77 6.29
CA SER A 30 8.67 10.37 7.06
C SER A 30 8.48 10.04 8.53
N VAL A 31 9.55 9.70 9.25
CA VAL A 31 9.51 9.44 10.70
C VAL A 31 10.74 10.06 11.33
N ASP A 32 10.54 10.94 12.31
CA ASP A 32 11.57 11.35 13.25
C ASP A 32 11.63 10.30 14.38
N GLU A 33 12.65 9.45 14.30
CA GLU A 33 12.85 8.18 15.04
C GLU A 33 13.11 8.37 16.55
N ARG A 34 12.21 9.06 17.24
CA ARG A 34 12.26 9.36 18.67
C ARG A 34 10.88 9.72 19.20
N VAL A 35 10.67 9.52 20.50
CA VAL A 35 9.46 10.03 21.17
C VAL A 35 9.36 11.55 21.02
N GLY A 36 8.17 12.03 20.67
CA GLY A 36 7.90 13.43 20.33
C GLY A 36 8.42 13.85 18.94
N GLY A 37 8.90 12.91 18.14
CA GLY A 37 9.20 13.11 16.72
C GLY A 37 7.94 13.18 15.87
N ALA A 38 8.03 13.84 14.72
CA ALA A 38 6.95 13.87 13.73
C ALA A 38 6.91 12.56 12.93
N ILE A 39 5.70 12.15 12.54
CA ILE A 39 5.46 11.13 11.51
C ILE A 39 4.48 11.68 10.50
N GLU A 40 4.75 11.47 9.21
CA GLU A 40 3.89 11.94 8.12
C GLU A 40 3.72 10.84 7.07
N PHE A 41 2.50 10.65 6.60
CA PHE A 41 2.13 9.75 5.52
C PHE A 41 1.60 10.56 4.35
N ASP A 42 2.24 10.44 3.18
CA ASP A 42 1.72 11.01 1.93
C ASP A 42 0.68 10.05 1.35
N LEU A 43 -0.59 10.43 1.41
CA LEU A 43 -1.70 9.62 0.91
C LEU A 43 -1.96 9.86 -0.59
N GLY A 44 -1.18 10.74 -1.22
CA GLY A 44 -1.34 11.14 -2.62
C GLY A 44 -2.19 12.40 -2.79
N ASP A 45 -2.09 13.01 -3.98
CA ASP A 45 -2.85 14.22 -4.38
C ASP A 45 -2.76 15.42 -3.42
N GLY A 46 -1.67 15.50 -2.65
CA GLY A 46 -1.40 16.56 -1.68
C GLY A 46 -2.05 16.33 -0.32
N ASP A 47 -2.67 15.18 -0.10
CA ASP A 47 -3.19 14.76 1.18
C ASP A 47 -2.07 14.14 2.04
N ILE A 48 -1.91 14.66 3.25
CA ILE A 48 -0.86 14.26 4.18
C ILE A 48 -1.51 14.00 5.53
N SER A 49 -1.44 12.76 6.00
CA SER A 49 -1.75 12.46 7.39
C SER A 49 -0.52 12.74 8.25
N SER A 50 -0.72 13.41 9.38
CA SER A 50 0.37 13.79 10.29
C SER A 50 0.10 13.33 11.71
N GLY A 51 1.18 12.95 12.38
CA GLY A 51 1.14 12.46 13.75
C GLY A 51 2.42 12.71 14.53
N VAL A 52 2.40 12.25 15.78
CA VAL A 52 3.53 12.36 16.70
C VAL A 52 3.87 10.98 17.25
N VAL A 53 5.15 10.63 17.24
CA VAL A 53 5.65 9.39 17.83
C VAL A 53 5.51 9.45 19.34
N THR A 54 4.76 8.51 19.91
CA THR A 54 4.47 8.40 21.35
C THR A 54 5.33 7.34 22.04
N GLU A 55 5.76 6.30 21.32
CA GLU A 55 6.63 5.24 21.82
C GLU A 55 7.72 4.87 20.80
N TRP A 56 8.95 4.75 21.25
CA TRP A 56 10.10 4.36 20.43
C TRP A 56 11.04 3.45 21.21
N GLN A 57 10.95 2.13 21.00
CA GLN A 57 11.79 1.11 21.64
C GLN A 57 12.24 0.07 20.61
N PRO A 58 13.27 0.37 19.79
CA PRO A 58 13.82 -0.59 18.84
C PRO A 58 14.37 -1.86 19.51
N PRO A 59 14.23 -3.06 18.90
CA PRO A 59 13.43 -3.38 17.71
C PRO A 59 12.02 -3.90 18.06
N ALA A 60 11.43 -3.48 19.19
CA ALA A 60 10.31 -4.17 19.82
C ALA A 60 8.97 -3.40 19.83
N ARG A 61 8.96 -2.08 20.12
CA ARG A 61 7.72 -1.30 20.26
C ARG A 61 7.80 0.06 19.59
N PHE A 62 6.79 0.36 18.79
CA PHE A 62 6.62 1.63 18.09
C PHE A 62 5.20 2.11 18.31
N GLY A 63 5.02 3.38 18.66
CA GLY A 63 3.69 3.96 18.87
C GLY A 63 3.65 5.38 18.35
N TYR A 64 2.52 5.77 17.76
CA TYR A 64 2.29 7.13 17.29
C TYR A 64 0.80 7.50 17.37
N GLU A 65 0.53 8.80 17.33
CA GLU A 65 -0.81 9.36 17.37
C GLU A 65 -1.00 10.31 16.18
N GLU A 66 -1.94 10.01 15.29
CA GLU A 66 -2.33 10.86 14.16
C GLU A 66 -3.45 11.81 14.58
N ARG A 67 -3.33 13.09 14.25
CA ARG A 67 -4.29 14.13 14.65
C ARG A 67 -4.94 14.73 13.42
N GLY A 68 -6.26 14.90 13.45
CA GLY A 68 -7.00 15.43 12.31
C GLY A 68 -6.99 14.51 11.09
N TRP A 69 -6.80 13.20 11.31
CA TRP A 69 -6.80 12.17 10.27
C TRP A 69 -8.15 12.09 9.54
N SER A 70 -9.23 12.56 10.17
CA SER A 70 -10.53 12.76 9.53
C SER A 70 -11.32 13.91 10.16
N GLY A 71 -11.22 15.11 9.59
CA GLY A 71 -12.00 16.27 10.05
C GLY A 71 -11.85 16.55 11.56
N ASP A 72 -12.97 16.45 12.28
CA ASP A 72 -13.05 16.66 13.74
C ASP A 72 -12.80 15.37 14.56
N ALA A 73 -12.34 14.28 13.93
CA ALA A 73 -12.09 13.01 14.59
C ALA A 73 -11.04 13.15 15.71
N PRO A 74 -11.22 12.40 16.83
CA PRO A 74 -10.21 12.34 17.87
C PRO A 74 -8.93 11.71 17.33
N PRO A 75 -7.80 11.91 18.04
CA PRO A 75 -6.54 11.36 17.61
C PRO A 75 -6.59 9.83 17.50
N LEU A 76 -6.06 9.31 16.40
CA LEU A 76 -5.93 7.88 16.14
C LEU A 76 -4.59 7.41 16.70
N ALA A 77 -4.62 6.62 17.77
CA ALA A 77 -3.42 6.03 18.33
C ALA A 77 -3.13 4.68 17.64
N THR A 78 -1.91 4.52 17.14
CA THR A 78 -1.41 3.27 16.56
C THR A 78 -0.25 2.75 17.39
N GLU A 79 -0.36 1.51 17.86
CA GLU A 79 0.67 0.79 18.61
C GLU A 79 1.10 -0.46 17.84
N VAL A 80 2.40 -0.62 17.63
CA VAL A 80 3.00 -1.76 16.95
C VAL A 80 4.00 -2.46 17.86
N VAL A 81 3.85 -3.78 17.99
CA VAL A 81 4.79 -4.65 18.70
C VAL A 81 5.35 -5.70 17.75
N VAL A 82 6.68 -5.79 17.71
CA VAL A 82 7.41 -6.82 16.96
C VAL A 82 7.93 -7.86 17.94
N THR A 83 7.57 -9.12 17.74
CA THR A 83 8.01 -10.24 18.59
C THR A 83 8.70 -11.28 17.73
N SER A 84 9.89 -11.72 18.15
CA SER A 84 10.59 -12.80 17.44
C SER A 84 9.79 -14.10 17.50
N HIS A 85 9.84 -14.85 16.41
CA HIS A 85 9.21 -16.15 16.28
C HIS A 85 10.20 -17.17 15.70
N SER A 86 9.89 -18.46 15.83
CA SER A 86 10.76 -19.51 15.31
C SER A 86 10.90 -19.45 13.79
N GLY A 87 12.09 -19.76 13.28
CA GLY A 87 12.34 -19.93 11.84
C GLY A 87 12.61 -18.64 11.06
N ASP A 88 13.30 -17.67 11.69
CA ASP A 88 13.62 -16.36 11.09
C ASP A 88 12.36 -15.60 10.65
N ARG A 89 11.41 -15.52 11.57
CA ARG A 89 10.12 -14.85 11.40
C ARG A 89 9.82 -14.00 12.61
N CYS A 90 8.98 -13.00 12.42
CA CYS A 90 8.43 -12.21 13.51
C CYS A 90 6.91 -12.15 13.43
N VAL A 91 6.28 -12.07 14.61
CA VAL A 91 4.88 -11.70 14.75
C VAL A 91 4.82 -10.19 14.93
N VAL A 92 4.02 -9.53 14.11
CA VAL A 92 3.71 -8.10 14.21
C VAL A 92 2.30 -7.97 14.70
N ARG A 93 2.13 -7.27 15.82
CA ARG A 93 0.81 -6.90 16.36
C ARG A 93 0.65 -5.40 16.23
N MET A 94 -0.28 -4.97 15.40
CA MET A 94 -0.65 -3.57 15.20
C MET A 94 -2.04 -3.34 15.79
N VAL A 95 -2.17 -2.38 16.68
CA VAL A 95 -3.46 -1.98 17.28
C VAL A 95 -3.68 -0.52 16.94
N GLN A 96 -4.83 -0.23 16.36
CA GLN A 96 -5.30 1.12 16.15
C GLN A 96 -6.47 1.34 17.11
N SER A 97 -6.46 2.47 17.80
CA SER A 97 -7.50 2.82 18.76
C SER A 97 -7.89 4.28 18.61
N LEU A 98 -9.20 4.52 18.45
CA LEU A 98 -9.81 5.83 18.62
C LEU A 98 -10.34 5.95 20.04
N PHE A 99 -9.94 7.02 20.73
CA PHE A 99 -10.56 7.36 22.01
C PHE A 99 -11.71 8.34 21.79
N THR A 100 -12.89 7.79 21.52
CA THR A 100 -14.14 8.52 21.33
C THR A 100 -15.27 7.84 22.11
N ASP A 101 -16.23 8.62 22.60
CA ASP A 101 -17.51 8.16 23.14
C ASP A 101 -18.63 8.16 22.09
N ARG A 102 -18.29 8.38 20.82
CA ARG A 102 -19.21 8.47 19.68
C ARG A 102 -18.80 7.53 18.56
N ASP A 103 -19.78 6.88 17.96
CA ASP A 103 -19.64 5.88 16.88
C ASP A 103 -19.56 6.54 15.47
N ASP A 104 -19.36 7.86 15.39
CA ASP A 104 -19.44 8.65 14.15
C ASP A 104 -18.34 8.30 13.11
N TRP A 105 -17.30 7.55 13.49
CA TRP A 105 -16.09 7.30 12.70
C TRP A 105 -15.80 5.81 12.44
N ASP A 106 -16.73 4.92 12.81
CA ASP A 106 -16.55 3.47 12.70
C ASP A 106 -16.43 3.02 11.23
N ASP A 107 -17.25 3.57 10.33
CA ASP A 107 -17.21 3.27 8.88
C ASP A 107 -15.86 3.67 8.23
N GLU A 108 -15.23 4.74 8.73
CA GLU A 108 -13.93 5.19 8.24
C GLU A 108 -12.79 4.30 8.77
N MET A 109 -12.90 3.82 10.01
CA MET A 109 -12.01 2.79 10.55
C MET A 109 -12.11 1.48 9.77
N GLU A 110 -13.32 1.01 9.45
CA GLU A 110 -13.52 -0.19 8.63
C GLU A 110 -12.94 -0.03 7.22
N THR A 111 -13.09 1.15 6.61
CA THR A 111 -12.46 1.49 5.32
C THR A 111 -10.93 1.47 5.41
N PHE A 112 -10.38 1.93 6.53
CA PHE A 112 -8.94 1.86 6.80
C PHE A 112 -8.46 0.42 6.92
N GLU A 113 -9.17 -0.42 7.69
CA GLU A 113 -8.85 -1.83 7.93
C GLU A 113 -8.93 -2.71 6.66
N THR A 114 -9.84 -2.42 5.74
CA THR A 114 -10.02 -3.19 4.51
C THR A 114 -8.89 -3.02 3.48
N GLY A 115 -8.12 -1.92 3.52
CA GLY A 115 -7.00 -1.66 2.60
C GLY A 115 -5.68 -2.34 2.99
N TRP A 116 -5.47 -2.62 4.28
CA TRP A 116 -4.21 -3.15 4.83
C TRP A 116 -3.75 -4.52 4.31
N PRO A 117 -4.63 -5.51 4.04
CA PRO A 117 -4.18 -6.84 3.62
C PRO A 117 -3.26 -6.80 2.40
N GLY A 118 -3.56 -5.95 1.41
CA GLY A 118 -2.72 -5.76 0.23
C GLY A 118 -1.33 -5.22 0.56
N PHE A 119 -1.24 -4.19 1.40
CA PHE A 119 0.04 -3.62 1.81
C PHE A 119 0.87 -4.59 2.66
N PHE A 120 0.23 -5.40 3.52
CA PHE A 120 0.95 -6.43 4.27
C PHE A 120 1.49 -7.55 3.38
N ASP A 121 0.84 -7.84 2.26
CA ASP A 121 1.40 -8.76 1.25
C ASP A 121 2.63 -8.16 0.56
N VAL A 122 2.62 -6.85 0.26
CA VAL A 122 3.82 -6.13 -0.22
C VAL A 122 4.94 -6.20 0.82
N LEU A 123 4.64 -5.95 2.10
CA LEU A 123 5.61 -6.05 3.20
C LEU A 123 6.25 -7.44 3.28
N ARG A 124 5.45 -8.50 3.12
CA ARG A 124 5.96 -9.88 3.11
C ARG A 124 6.92 -10.13 1.96
N VAL A 125 6.62 -9.62 0.75
CA VAL A 125 7.51 -9.73 -0.40
C VAL A 125 8.79 -8.91 -0.18
N TYR A 126 8.67 -7.69 0.32
CA TYR A 126 9.82 -6.82 0.63
C TYR A 126 10.77 -7.49 1.62
N LEU A 127 10.26 -7.98 2.75
CA LEU A 127 11.09 -8.61 3.79
C LEU A 127 11.71 -9.93 3.33
N ARG A 128 11.03 -10.66 2.44
CA ARG A 128 11.52 -11.93 1.90
C ARG A 128 12.64 -11.72 0.88
N ASP A 129 12.46 -10.80 -0.05
CA ASP A 129 13.26 -10.71 -1.27
C ASP A 129 14.18 -9.48 -1.30
N HIS A 130 13.83 -8.40 -0.57
CA HIS A 130 14.48 -7.09 -0.63
C HIS A 130 14.81 -6.43 0.73
N PRO A 131 15.11 -7.19 1.81
CA PRO A 131 15.26 -6.59 3.13
C PRO A 131 16.38 -5.55 3.16
N GLY A 132 16.05 -4.33 3.59
CA GLY A 132 17.00 -3.23 3.73
C GLY A 132 17.43 -2.56 2.42
N GLN A 133 16.84 -2.94 1.27
CA GLN A 133 17.08 -2.22 0.02
C GLN A 133 16.33 -0.89 0.01
N SER A 134 16.91 0.09 -0.67
CA SER A 134 16.24 1.35 -1.01
C SER A 134 14.96 1.08 -1.78
N ALA A 135 13.90 1.84 -1.49
CA ALA A 135 12.61 1.70 -2.13
C ALA A 135 12.14 3.04 -2.69
N ALA A 136 11.38 2.98 -3.78
CA ALA A 136 10.63 4.11 -4.31
C ALA A 136 9.28 3.62 -4.82
N ASN A 137 8.25 4.43 -4.62
CA ASN A 137 6.88 4.06 -4.97
C ASN A 137 6.36 4.90 -6.13
N VAL A 138 5.46 4.30 -6.89
CA VAL A 138 4.61 4.97 -7.87
C VAL A 138 3.17 4.72 -7.48
N PHE A 139 2.37 5.76 -7.41
CA PHE A 139 0.92 5.64 -7.23
C PHE A 139 0.20 6.36 -8.37
N ALA A 140 -0.75 5.64 -8.97
CA ALA A 140 -1.70 6.19 -9.93
C ALA A 140 -3.10 5.65 -9.62
N GLY A 141 -3.93 6.49 -9.02
CA GLY A 141 -5.34 6.23 -8.74
C GLY A 141 -6.26 7.08 -9.61
N THR A 142 -7.49 6.62 -9.81
CA THR A 142 -8.55 7.42 -10.42
C THR A 142 -9.93 6.94 -9.95
N GLY A 143 -10.88 7.87 -9.86
CA GLY A 143 -12.27 7.55 -9.60
C GLY A 143 -12.96 6.98 -10.83
N HIS A 144 -13.91 6.08 -10.62
CA HIS A 144 -14.69 5.45 -11.68
C HIS A 144 -16.19 5.79 -11.55
N PRO A 145 -16.90 6.11 -12.64
CA PRO A 145 -18.32 6.46 -12.58
C PRO A 145 -19.26 5.26 -12.33
N GLY A 146 -18.79 4.04 -12.63
CA GLY A 146 -19.49 2.79 -12.37
C GLY A 146 -19.33 2.25 -10.94
N ASP A 147 -19.96 1.12 -10.64
CA ASP A 147 -19.72 0.38 -9.40
C ASP A 147 -18.35 -0.34 -9.41
N MET A 148 -17.98 -0.97 -8.29
CA MET A 148 -16.69 -1.65 -8.18
C MET A 148 -16.54 -2.83 -9.14
N VAL A 149 -17.64 -3.50 -9.49
CA VAL A 149 -17.59 -4.64 -10.42
C VAL A 149 -17.20 -4.17 -11.81
N ARG A 150 -17.83 -3.09 -12.30
CA ARG A 150 -17.52 -2.48 -13.59
C ARG A 150 -16.12 -1.86 -13.58
N ALA A 151 -15.81 -1.05 -12.58
CA ALA A 151 -14.50 -0.42 -12.45
C ALA A 151 -13.35 -1.44 -12.44
N TRP A 152 -13.52 -2.55 -11.72
CA TRP A 152 -12.54 -3.64 -11.72
C TRP A 152 -12.47 -4.36 -13.07
N ALA A 153 -13.61 -4.61 -13.74
CA ALA A 153 -13.61 -5.23 -15.05
C ALA A 153 -12.83 -4.38 -16.07
N ASP A 154 -13.06 -3.07 -16.06
CA ASP A 154 -12.41 -2.12 -16.96
C ASP A 154 -10.89 -2.05 -16.69
N LEU A 155 -10.49 -1.90 -15.43
CA LEU A 155 -9.06 -1.90 -15.05
C LEU A 155 -8.39 -3.24 -15.36
N SER A 156 -8.96 -4.35 -14.91
CA SER A 156 -8.34 -5.68 -15.06
C SER A 156 -8.19 -6.08 -16.52
N SER A 157 -9.18 -5.73 -17.37
CA SER A 157 -9.10 -5.97 -18.81
C SER A 157 -8.07 -5.05 -19.47
N ALA A 158 -8.04 -3.76 -19.11
CA ALA A 158 -7.14 -2.80 -19.73
C ALA A 158 -5.67 -3.08 -19.40
N VAL A 159 -5.38 -3.44 -18.14
CA VAL A 159 -4.02 -3.77 -17.70
C VAL A 159 -3.64 -5.22 -18.06
N GLY A 160 -4.62 -6.08 -18.41
CA GLY A 160 -4.38 -7.44 -18.90
C GLY A 160 -4.20 -8.50 -17.82
N ILE A 161 -4.79 -8.29 -16.63
CA ILE A 161 -4.73 -9.24 -15.51
C ILE A 161 -5.98 -10.13 -15.38
N THR A 162 -6.95 -9.98 -16.28
CA THR A 162 -8.18 -10.77 -16.26
C THR A 162 -7.89 -12.27 -16.34
N GLY A 163 -8.39 -13.02 -15.35
CA GLY A 163 -8.27 -14.48 -15.32
C GLY A 163 -6.89 -15.02 -14.98
N LEU A 164 -5.96 -14.17 -14.55
CA LEU A 164 -4.68 -14.62 -14.02
C LEU A 164 -4.85 -15.32 -12.67
N ASP A 165 -3.88 -16.17 -12.36
CA ASP A 165 -3.82 -16.96 -11.12
C ASP A 165 -2.39 -16.95 -10.61
N VAL A 166 -2.21 -17.28 -9.32
CA VAL A 166 -0.92 -17.27 -8.64
C VAL A 166 0.09 -18.16 -9.38
N GLY A 167 1.30 -17.64 -9.58
CA GLY A 167 2.37 -18.30 -10.31
C GLY A 167 2.37 -18.07 -11.81
N HIS A 168 1.34 -17.44 -12.39
CA HIS A 168 1.36 -17.11 -13.81
C HIS A 168 2.36 -15.99 -14.13
N ARG A 169 3.14 -16.20 -15.20
CA ARG A 169 3.92 -15.17 -15.86
C ARG A 169 2.97 -14.13 -16.45
N TYR A 170 3.24 -12.85 -16.21
CA TYR A 170 2.42 -11.74 -16.68
C TYR A 170 3.30 -10.67 -17.31
N GLU A 171 2.83 -10.14 -18.43
CA GLU A 171 3.38 -8.96 -19.11
C GLU A 171 2.22 -8.07 -19.56
N THR A 172 2.38 -6.77 -19.38
CA THR A 172 1.35 -5.79 -19.77
C THR A 172 1.13 -5.77 -21.29
N PRO A 173 -0.12 -5.59 -21.76
CA PRO A 173 -0.41 -5.50 -23.19
C PRO A 173 0.12 -4.20 -23.82
N PRO A 174 0.21 -4.14 -25.17
CA PRO A 174 0.61 -2.92 -25.87
C PRO A 174 -0.29 -1.73 -25.53
N GLY A 175 0.31 -0.58 -25.27
CA GLY A 175 -0.39 0.66 -24.92
C GLY A 175 -0.55 0.89 -23.41
N VAL A 176 -0.14 -0.07 -22.57
CA VAL A 176 -0.01 0.05 -21.12
C VAL A 176 1.47 0.27 -20.78
N PRO A 177 1.82 1.07 -19.76
CA PRO A 177 3.21 1.15 -19.29
C PRO A 177 3.75 -0.25 -18.92
N SER A 178 4.98 -0.54 -19.32
CA SER A 178 5.51 -1.90 -19.34
C SER A 178 5.73 -2.47 -17.93
N LEU A 179 5.05 -3.57 -17.59
CA LEU A 179 5.39 -4.43 -16.46
C LEU A 179 5.62 -5.85 -16.94
N ALA A 180 6.58 -6.53 -16.32
CA ALA A 180 6.74 -7.97 -16.47
C ALA A 180 7.06 -8.60 -15.11
N GLY A 181 6.45 -9.74 -14.82
CA GLY A 181 6.61 -10.39 -13.54
C GLY A 181 5.85 -11.71 -13.41
N THR A 182 5.62 -12.10 -12.17
CA THR A 182 4.84 -13.29 -11.81
C THR A 182 3.76 -12.89 -10.82
N VAL A 183 2.53 -13.38 -11.02
CA VAL A 183 1.43 -13.14 -10.09
C VAL A 183 1.74 -13.82 -8.75
N GLU A 184 1.78 -13.04 -7.69
CA GLU A 184 2.15 -13.48 -6.34
C GLU A 184 0.90 -13.67 -5.46
N CYS A 185 -0.09 -12.79 -5.60
CA CYS A 185 -1.33 -12.85 -4.81
C CYS A 185 -2.52 -12.41 -5.67
N VAL A 186 -3.66 -13.05 -5.47
CA VAL A 186 -4.97 -12.65 -6.00
C VAL A 186 -5.94 -12.70 -4.83
N HIS A 187 -6.53 -11.55 -4.49
CA HIS A 187 -7.52 -11.46 -3.41
C HIS A 187 -8.75 -10.71 -3.88
N HIS A 188 -9.89 -11.40 -3.96
CA HIS A 188 -11.16 -10.82 -4.37
C HIS A 188 -12.22 -11.05 -3.30
N THR A 189 -12.77 -9.96 -2.77
CA THR A 189 -13.98 -9.93 -1.95
C THR A 189 -15.04 -9.07 -2.65
N ALA A 190 -16.20 -8.89 -2.00
CA ALA A 190 -17.26 -8.04 -2.53
C ALA A 190 -16.84 -6.56 -2.59
N GLU A 191 -16.04 -6.11 -1.62
CA GLU A 191 -15.70 -4.70 -1.39
C GLU A 191 -14.26 -4.36 -1.77
N PHE A 192 -13.40 -5.37 -1.89
CA PHE A 192 -11.98 -5.19 -2.14
C PHE A 192 -11.47 -6.20 -3.16
N ARG A 193 -10.71 -5.72 -4.14
CA ARG A 193 -10.09 -6.57 -5.16
C ARG A 193 -8.65 -6.15 -5.33
N ASN A 194 -7.74 -7.11 -5.25
CA ASN A 194 -6.33 -6.90 -5.56
C ASN A 194 -5.76 -8.04 -6.40
N VAL A 195 -4.79 -7.67 -7.24
CA VAL A 195 -3.85 -8.60 -7.87
C VAL A 195 -2.47 -8.03 -7.65
N MET A 196 -1.60 -8.83 -7.05
CA MET A 196 -0.21 -8.49 -6.79
C MET A 196 0.69 -9.25 -7.74
N VAL A 197 1.60 -8.53 -8.41
CA VAL A 197 2.61 -9.09 -9.30
C VAL A 197 3.98 -8.76 -8.72
N ARG A 198 4.80 -9.79 -8.52
CA ARG A 198 6.23 -9.62 -8.23
C ARG A 198 6.96 -9.29 -9.54
N LEU A 199 7.54 -8.10 -9.60
CA LEU A 199 8.10 -7.50 -10.81
C LEU A 199 9.55 -7.93 -11.06
N GLU A 200 9.84 -8.10 -12.34
CA GLU A 200 11.19 -8.20 -12.90
C GLU A 200 11.55 -6.98 -13.77
N SER A 201 10.53 -6.38 -14.40
CA SER A 201 10.64 -5.19 -15.24
C SER A 201 9.52 -4.21 -14.86
N PRO A 202 9.78 -2.89 -14.78
CA PRO A 202 11.00 -2.18 -15.20
C PRO A 202 12.16 -2.23 -14.21
N ALA A 203 11.89 -2.66 -12.98
CA ALA A 203 12.87 -2.94 -11.94
C ALA A 203 12.34 -4.06 -11.02
N PRO A 204 13.19 -4.70 -10.21
CA PRO A 204 12.73 -5.59 -9.15
C PRO A 204 11.77 -4.86 -8.22
N GLY A 205 10.65 -5.49 -7.87
CA GLY A 205 9.61 -4.79 -7.13
C GLY A 205 8.30 -5.56 -7.02
N VAL A 206 7.26 -4.83 -6.67
CA VAL A 206 5.88 -5.31 -6.61
C VAL A 206 4.98 -4.31 -7.32
N ALA A 207 4.07 -4.81 -8.16
CA ALA A 207 2.90 -4.06 -8.62
C ALA A 207 1.68 -4.58 -7.87
N LEU A 208 0.92 -3.67 -7.27
CA LEU A 208 -0.37 -3.93 -6.67
C LEU A 208 -1.42 -3.21 -7.50
N VAL A 209 -2.27 -3.99 -8.17
CA VAL A 209 -3.41 -3.49 -8.93
C VAL A 209 -4.65 -3.71 -8.08
N GLY A 210 -5.37 -2.65 -7.77
CA GLY A 210 -6.44 -2.70 -6.76
C GLY A 210 -7.65 -1.85 -7.09
N GLY A 211 -8.73 -2.14 -6.36
CA GLY A 211 -9.92 -1.29 -6.30
C GLY A 211 -10.52 -1.29 -4.90
N CYS A 212 -11.01 -0.14 -4.48
CA CYS A 212 -11.70 0.07 -3.22
C CYS A 212 -12.91 1.01 -3.38
N LEU A 213 -13.74 1.10 -2.34
CA LEU A 213 -14.99 1.87 -2.33
C LEU A 213 -15.02 2.97 -1.24
N PRO A 214 -14.05 3.90 -1.19
CA PRO A 214 -14.05 4.95 -0.18
C PRO A 214 -15.30 5.83 -0.32
N GLY A 215 -16.08 5.96 0.75
CA GLY A 215 -17.33 6.75 0.75
C GLY A 215 -18.35 6.30 -0.31
N GLY A 216 -18.33 5.02 -0.70
CA GLY A 216 -19.25 4.44 -1.70
C GLY A 216 -18.93 4.78 -3.16
N ARG A 217 -17.79 5.42 -3.45
CA ARG A 217 -17.34 5.71 -4.82
C ARG A 217 -16.27 4.71 -5.24
N ALA A 218 -16.44 4.10 -6.42
CA ALA A 218 -15.46 3.18 -6.96
C ALA A 218 -14.16 3.92 -7.29
N MET A 219 -13.06 3.49 -6.67
CA MET A 219 -11.72 3.94 -6.99
C MET A 219 -10.89 2.75 -7.43
N ILE A 220 -10.09 2.96 -8.46
CA ILE A 220 -9.16 1.96 -8.99
C ILE A 220 -7.75 2.54 -9.00
N SER A 221 -6.75 1.70 -8.71
CA SER A 221 -5.38 2.15 -8.58
C SER A 221 -4.37 1.11 -9.07
N VAL A 222 -3.21 1.62 -9.47
CA VAL A 222 -1.97 0.86 -9.66
C VAL A 222 -0.90 1.48 -8.77
N SER A 223 -0.37 0.66 -7.87
CA SER A 223 0.77 1.01 -7.01
C SER A 223 1.97 0.16 -7.39
N LEU A 224 3.12 0.80 -7.62
CA LEU A 224 4.40 0.11 -7.81
C LEU A 224 5.30 0.39 -6.60
N TYR A 225 5.94 -0.66 -6.10
CA TYR A 225 7.00 -0.60 -5.11
C TYR A 225 8.27 -1.13 -5.77
N LEU A 226 9.20 -0.25 -6.09
CA LEU A 226 10.43 -0.58 -6.79
C LEU A 226 11.58 -0.62 -5.79
N TYR A 227 12.47 -1.60 -5.91
CA TYR A 227 13.55 -1.84 -4.96
C TYR A 227 14.92 -1.80 -5.64
N GLY A 228 15.92 -1.40 -4.86
CA GLY A 228 17.33 -1.32 -5.26
C GLY A 228 17.79 0.08 -5.65
N ASP A 229 19.05 0.18 -6.07
CA ASP A 229 19.74 1.47 -6.26
C ASP A 229 19.12 2.34 -7.36
N THR A 230 18.46 1.73 -8.35
CA THR A 230 17.80 2.43 -9.47
C THR A 230 16.31 2.69 -9.22
N ALA A 231 15.79 2.34 -8.02
CA ALA A 231 14.36 2.43 -7.73
C ALA A 231 13.83 3.85 -7.91
N ALA A 232 14.52 4.85 -7.37
CA ALA A 232 14.10 6.25 -7.42
C ALA A 232 14.02 6.79 -8.86
N ASP A 233 15.07 6.56 -9.66
CA ASP A 233 15.11 6.99 -11.06
C ASP A 233 14.03 6.29 -11.89
N THR A 234 13.80 5.01 -11.64
CA THR A 234 12.77 4.23 -12.33
C THR A 234 11.37 4.71 -11.95
N ALA A 235 11.11 4.95 -10.66
CA ALA A 235 9.84 5.47 -10.18
C ALA A 235 9.55 6.85 -10.78
N ALA A 236 10.55 7.74 -10.84
CA ALA A 236 10.41 9.05 -11.47
C ALA A 236 10.07 8.97 -12.97
N ALA A 237 10.61 7.98 -13.70
CA ALA A 237 10.31 7.76 -15.10
C ALA A 237 8.91 7.14 -15.34
N GLU A 238 8.48 6.24 -14.45
CA GLU A 238 7.23 5.49 -14.58
C GLU A 238 6.02 6.25 -14.04
N ALA A 239 6.17 7.06 -12.99
CA ALA A 239 5.08 7.82 -12.38
C ALA A 239 4.23 8.64 -13.36
N PRO A 240 4.80 9.49 -14.24
CA PRO A 240 3.98 10.26 -15.20
C PRO A 240 3.30 9.36 -16.24
N ARG A 241 3.89 8.20 -16.58
CA ARG A 241 3.31 7.25 -17.55
C ARG A 241 2.06 6.59 -16.96
N TRP A 242 2.16 6.08 -15.73
CA TRP A 242 1.04 5.45 -15.03
C TRP A 242 -0.08 6.43 -14.74
N ARG A 243 0.24 7.64 -14.24
CA ARG A 243 -0.78 8.66 -13.98
C ARG A 243 -1.53 9.07 -15.26
N SER A 244 -0.81 9.28 -16.36
CA SER A 244 -1.42 9.62 -17.65
C SER A 244 -2.30 8.49 -18.19
N TRP A 245 -1.83 7.24 -18.12
CA TRP A 245 -2.59 6.07 -18.57
C TRP A 245 -3.85 5.84 -17.74
N MET A 246 -3.76 5.92 -16.41
CA MET A 246 -4.91 5.79 -15.50
C MET A 246 -5.97 6.87 -15.74
N ALA A 247 -5.56 8.12 -15.97
CA ALA A 247 -6.50 9.19 -16.30
C ALA A 247 -7.23 8.92 -17.62
N GLN A 248 -6.55 8.39 -18.64
CA GLN A 248 -7.16 8.09 -19.94
C GLN A 248 -8.14 6.92 -19.90
N LEU A 249 -7.92 5.94 -19.03
CA LEU A 249 -8.78 4.76 -18.88
C LEU A 249 -10.24 5.16 -18.61
N VAL A 250 -10.48 6.13 -17.73
CA VAL A 250 -11.83 6.60 -17.35
C VAL A 250 -12.45 7.51 -18.42
N HIS A 251 -11.62 8.30 -19.11
CA HIS A 251 -12.09 9.18 -20.19
C HIS A 251 -12.53 8.42 -21.44
N ALA A 252 -11.87 7.30 -21.76
CA ALA A 252 -12.24 6.46 -22.89
C ALA A 252 -13.64 5.82 -22.70
N ASP A 253 -13.99 5.42 -21.47
CA ASP A 253 -15.30 4.83 -21.18
C ASP A 253 -16.42 5.90 -21.15
N SER A 254 -16.10 7.12 -20.70
CA SER A 254 -17.03 8.26 -20.72
C SER A 254 -17.37 8.75 -22.13
N ALA A 255 -16.50 8.52 -23.12
CA ALA A 255 -16.74 8.88 -24.52
C ALA A 255 -17.44 7.78 -25.33
N ALA A 256 -17.48 6.55 -24.81
CA ALA A 256 -18.12 5.39 -25.42
C ALA A 256 -19.56 5.14 -24.92
N THR A 257 -20.04 5.94 -23.97
CA THR A 257 -21.40 5.91 -23.42
C THR A 257 -22.26 7.04 -24.02
#